data_AF-A0A1Z8S1A3-F1
#
_entry.id   AF-A0A1Z8S1A3-F1
#
_cell.length_a   1.000
_cell.length_b   1.000
_cell.length_c   1.000
_cell.angle_alpha   90.00
_cell.angle_beta   90.00
_cell.angle_gamma   90.00
#
_symmetry.space_group_name_H-M   'P 1'
#
loop_
_entity.id
_entity.type
_entity.pdbx_description
1 polymer ?
#
loop_
_entity_poly.entity_id
_entity_poly.type
_entity_poly.pdbx_seq_one_letter_code
_entity_poly.pdbx_strand_id
1 'polypeptide(L)'
;MLDLVLPSLLLASLAFFAYFYFSRVNKNSSIDLEKILEREQKTKTEFEKKLELLQNQVITLKENNAKLDSSYLNLTSNYRDLESSSLKNVKSLEEQLSELSEEKRKIVSQKKSSEVRLGNIAETLAPFLDQFNFNPEHCIFLGRPIDYISFGSKEITFIEIKSGKSQLNSKQRSIRDQVYNKQVAWKEIRII
;
A
#
# COMPACT_ATOMS: atom_id res chain seq x y z
N MET A 1 73.92 50.69 -92.71
CA MET A 1 72.81 49.71 -92.60
C MET A 1 72.93 48.82 -91.36
N LEU A 2 74.14 48.52 -90.83
CA LEU A 2 74.29 47.77 -89.56
C LEU A 2 74.11 48.60 -88.27
N ASP A 3 74.34 49.92 -88.29
CA ASP A 3 74.39 50.76 -87.07
C ASP A 3 73.04 50.96 -86.35
N LEU A 4 71.90 50.68 -87.01
CA LEU A 4 70.56 50.77 -86.40
C LEU A 4 70.00 49.40 -85.95
N VAL A 5 70.59 48.30 -86.41
CA VAL A 5 70.07 46.94 -86.21
C VAL A 5 70.50 46.36 -84.86
N LEU A 6 71.74 46.65 -84.43
CA LEU A 6 72.25 46.24 -83.11
C LEU A 6 71.46 46.81 -81.91
N PRO A 7 71.18 48.13 -81.82
CA PRO A 7 70.41 48.69 -80.70
C PRO A 7 68.95 48.21 -80.67
N SER A 8 68.34 47.96 -81.83
CA SER A 8 66.97 47.44 -81.91
C SER A 8 66.87 45.97 -81.49
N LEU A 9 67.86 45.13 -81.81
CA LEU A 9 67.95 43.76 -81.28
C LEU A 9 68.14 43.73 -79.76
N LEU A 10 68.96 44.63 -79.20
CA LEU A 10 69.13 44.73 -77.76
C LEU A 10 67.83 45.14 -77.06
N LEU A 11 67.11 46.14 -77.59
CA LEU A 11 65.80 46.52 -77.06
C LEU A 11 64.78 45.36 -77.13
N ALA A 12 64.74 44.64 -78.24
CA ALA A 12 63.85 43.48 -78.38
C ALA A 12 64.19 42.37 -77.38
N SER A 13 65.48 42.11 -77.14
CA SER A 13 65.93 41.13 -76.14
C SER A 13 65.56 41.56 -74.71
N LEU A 14 65.68 42.85 -74.39
CA LEU A 14 65.36 43.40 -73.08
C LEU A 14 63.85 43.38 -72.83
N ALA A 15 63.06 43.73 -73.85
CA ALA A 15 61.61 43.65 -73.82
C ALA A 15 61.13 42.20 -73.66
N PHE A 16 61.76 41.24 -74.35
CA PHE A 16 61.48 39.82 -74.18
C PHE A 16 61.81 39.34 -72.76
N PHE A 17 62.94 39.77 -72.19
CA PHE A 17 63.33 39.42 -70.83
C PHE A 17 62.39 40.03 -69.78
N ALA A 18 62.00 41.30 -69.97
CA ALA A 18 61.04 41.99 -69.11
C ALA A 18 59.65 41.33 -69.17
N TYR A 19 59.17 40.99 -70.37
CA TYR A 19 57.94 40.25 -70.56
C TYR A 19 58.00 38.87 -69.90
N PHE A 20 59.07 38.10 -70.14
CA PHE A 20 59.24 36.77 -69.55
C PHE A 20 59.34 36.82 -68.02
N TYR A 21 60.06 37.79 -67.47
CA TYR A 21 60.16 38.00 -66.03
C TYR A 21 58.80 38.38 -65.43
N PHE A 22 58.10 39.35 -66.01
CA PHE A 22 56.79 39.79 -65.53
C PHE A 22 55.74 38.67 -65.65
N SER A 23 55.73 37.95 -66.77
CA SER A 23 54.85 36.79 -66.98
C SER A 23 55.15 35.66 -65.99
N ARG A 24 56.42 35.41 -65.64
CA ARG A 24 56.79 34.38 -64.67
C ARG A 24 56.41 34.77 -63.24
N VAL A 25 56.62 36.02 -62.85
CA VAL A 25 56.21 36.55 -61.54
C VAL A 25 54.70 36.53 -61.39
N ASN A 26 53.96 36.99 -62.41
CA ASN A 26 52.50 36.99 -62.38
C ASN A 26 51.92 35.56 -62.35
N LYS A 27 52.51 34.63 -63.12
CA LYS A 27 52.13 33.21 -63.11
C LYS A 27 52.40 32.53 -61.76
N ASN A 28 53.51 32.84 -61.10
CA ASN A 28 53.79 32.31 -59.75
C ASN A 28 52.82 32.87 -58.70
N SER A 29 52.52 34.17 -58.75
CA SER A 29 51.54 34.80 -57.86
C SER A 29 50.13 34.26 -58.07
N SER A 30 49.73 33.99 -59.31
CA SER A 30 48.42 33.41 -59.61
C SER A 30 48.29 31.97 -59.12
N ILE A 31 49.36 31.17 -59.23
CA ILE A 31 49.41 29.79 -58.72
C ILE A 31 49.28 29.74 -57.19
N ASP A 32 49.83 30.71 -56.47
CA ASP A 32 49.75 30.76 -55.01
C ASP A 32 48.34 31.18 -54.52
N LEU A 33 47.74 32.16 -55.20
CA LEU A 33 46.36 32.58 -54.98
C LEU A 33 45.35 31.44 -55.23
N GLU A 34 45.55 30.64 -56.28
CA GLU A 34 44.68 29.50 -56.60
C GLU A 34 44.75 28.41 -55.53
N LYS A 35 45.94 28.12 -55.00
CA LYS A 35 46.12 27.18 -53.87
C LYS A 35 45.48 27.67 -52.58
N ILE A 36 45.54 28.98 -52.30
CA ILE A 36 44.88 29.58 -51.14
C ILE A 36 43.36 29.47 -51.31
N LEU A 37 42.84 29.80 -52.49
CA LEU A 37 41.41 29.71 -52.80
C LEU A 37 40.89 28.27 -52.67
N GLU A 38 41.63 27.28 -53.17
CA GLU A 38 41.28 25.87 -53.06
C GLU A 38 41.25 25.38 -51.60
N ARG A 39 42.20 25.83 -50.77
CA ARG A 39 42.21 25.55 -49.32
C ARG A 39 40.99 26.15 -48.62
N GLU A 40 40.70 27.42 -48.87
CA GLU A 40 39.55 28.11 -48.29
C GLU A 40 38.23 27.44 -48.70
N GLN A 41 38.09 27.05 -49.96
CA GLN A 41 36.93 26.29 -50.44
C GLN A 41 36.80 24.95 -49.73
N LYS A 42 37.89 24.19 -49.61
CA LYS A 42 37.89 22.90 -48.91
C LYS A 42 37.52 23.04 -47.44
N THR A 43 38.11 24.02 -46.76
CA THR A 43 37.81 24.34 -45.35
C THR A 43 36.34 24.74 -45.19
N LYS A 44 35.80 25.58 -46.08
CA LYS A 44 34.38 25.93 -46.09
C LYS A 44 33.49 24.70 -46.26
N THR A 45 33.80 23.80 -47.19
CA THR A 45 33.04 22.56 -47.40
C THR A 45 33.11 21.63 -46.18
N GLU A 46 34.25 21.53 -45.50
CA GLU A 46 34.37 20.76 -44.25
C GLU A 46 33.50 21.37 -43.12
N PHE A 47 33.46 22.70 -43.01
CA PHE A 47 32.57 23.38 -42.07
C PHE A 47 31.10 23.16 -42.40
N GLU A 48 30.71 23.22 -43.68
CA GLU A 48 29.34 22.95 -44.13
C GLU A 48 28.90 21.52 -43.75
N LYS A 49 29.75 20.51 -44.00
CA LYS A 49 29.49 19.12 -43.57
C LYS A 49 29.35 18.98 -42.06
N LYS A 50 30.18 19.69 -41.29
CA LYS A 50 30.10 19.68 -39.83
C LYS A 50 28.81 20.34 -39.33
N LEU A 51 28.39 21.42 -39.97
CA LEU A 51 27.11 22.09 -39.67
C LEU A 51 25.93 21.18 -39.97
N GLU A 52 25.93 20.48 -41.10
CA GLU A 52 24.90 19.51 -41.45
C GLU A 52 24.83 18.35 -40.44
N LEU A 53 25.98 17.80 -40.04
CA LEU A 53 26.05 16.76 -39.01
C LEU A 53 25.47 17.25 -37.67
N LEU A 54 25.86 18.46 -37.24
CA LEU A 54 25.34 19.06 -36.01
C LEU A 54 23.84 19.30 -36.07
N GLN A 55 23.31 19.75 -37.21
CA GLN A 55 21.88 19.91 -37.42
C GLN A 55 21.13 18.58 -37.30
N ASN A 56 21.65 17.52 -37.90
CA ASN A 56 21.07 16.18 -37.80
C ASN A 56 21.07 15.68 -36.35
N GLN A 57 22.17 15.87 -35.61
CA GLN A 57 22.23 15.53 -34.18
C GLN A 57 21.19 16.29 -33.36
N VAL A 58 21.01 17.58 -33.61
CA VAL A 58 19.99 18.40 -32.94
C VAL A 58 18.58 17.88 -33.24
N ILE A 59 18.30 17.48 -34.48
CA ILE A 59 17.01 16.90 -34.86
C ILE A 59 16.76 15.60 -34.11
N THR A 60 17.73 14.67 -34.11
CA THR A 60 17.61 13.40 -33.38
C THR A 60 17.40 13.61 -31.88
N LEU A 61 18.12 14.57 -31.27
CA LEU A 61 17.95 14.90 -29.85
C LEU A 61 16.54 15.45 -29.56
N LYS A 62 16.00 16.29 -30.43
CA LYS A 62 14.63 16.80 -30.30
C LYS A 62 13.60 15.69 -30.37
N GLU A 63 13.74 14.76 -31.31
CA GLU A 63 12.84 13.61 -31.42
C GLU A 63 12.89 12.71 -30.18
N ASN A 64 14.10 12.45 -29.67
CA ASN A 64 14.27 11.66 -28.45
C ASN A 64 13.66 12.35 -27.22
N ASN A 65 13.82 13.66 -27.09
CA ASN A 65 13.17 14.42 -26.03
C ASN A 65 11.64 14.36 -26.14
N ALA A 66 11.07 14.49 -27.34
CA ALA A 66 9.62 14.36 -27.53
C ALA A 66 9.10 12.96 -27.17
N LYS A 67 9.82 11.90 -27.56
CA LYS A 67 9.51 10.52 -27.16
C LYS A 67 9.60 10.34 -25.65
N LEU A 68 10.61 10.92 -25.02
CA LEU A 68 10.80 10.89 -23.59
C LEU A 68 9.66 11.61 -22.86
N ASP A 69 9.24 12.78 -23.33
CA ASP A 69 8.11 13.54 -22.77
C ASP A 69 6.81 12.74 -22.84
N SER A 70 6.52 12.12 -23.99
CA SER A 70 5.34 11.23 -24.10
C SER A 70 5.42 10.05 -23.14
N SER A 71 6.61 9.49 -22.92
CA SER A 71 6.82 8.39 -21.96
C SER A 71 6.57 8.86 -20.52
N TYR A 72 7.05 10.05 -20.16
CA TYR A 72 6.79 10.66 -18.85
C TYR A 72 5.31 10.94 -18.61
N LEU A 73 4.60 11.44 -19.62
CA LEU A 73 3.16 11.69 -19.54
C LEU A 73 2.37 10.38 -19.30
N ASN A 74 2.68 9.33 -20.06
CA ASN A 74 2.06 8.02 -19.90
C ASN A 74 2.32 7.44 -18.51
N LEU A 75 3.57 7.50 -18.05
CA LEU A 75 3.96 7.03 -16.72
C LEU A 75 3.20 7.78 -15.63
N THR A 76 3.09 9.10 -15.75
CA THR A 76 2.33 9.93 -14.80
C THR A 76 0.85 9.57 -14.77
N SER A 77 0.23 9.30 -15.93
CA SER A 77 -1.15 8.83 -16.01
C SER A 77 -1.32 7.49 -15.28
N ASN A 78 -0.44 6.52 -15.59
CA ASN A 78 -0.49 5.19 -14.97
C ASN A 78 -0.35 5.26 -13.44
N TYR A 79 0.53 6.13 -12.92
CA TYR A 79 0.67 6.31 -11.48
C TYR A 79 -0.61 6.87 -10.83
N ARG A 80 -1.28 7.84 -11.48
CA ARG A 80 -2.56 8.37 -10.99
C ARG A 80 -3.66 7.31 -11.00
N ASP A 81 -3.73 6.51 -12.05
CA ASP A 81 -4.73 5.44 -12.17
C ASP A 81 -4.50 4.36 -11.10
N LEU A 82 -3.24 3.99 -10.88
CA LEU A 82 -2.84 3.06 -9.84
C LEU A 82 -3.17 3.59 -8.44
N GLU A 83 -2.86 4.85 -8.16
CA GLU A 83 -3.17 5.51 -6.90
C GLU A 83 -4.68 5.54 -6.65
N SER A 84 -5.48 5.90 -7.66
CA SER A 84 -6.94 5.94 -7.55
C SER A 84 -7.54 4.54 -7.30
N SER A 85 -6.95 3.50 -7.91
CA SER A 85 -7.36 2.11 -7.73
C SER A 85 -6.98 1.60 -6.34
N SER A 86 -5.78 1.92 -5.87
CA SER A 86 -5.32 1.58 -4.52
C SER A 86 -6.20 2.23 -3.45
N LEU A 87 -6.54 3.51 -3.62
CA LEU A 87 -7.41 4.24 -2.70
C LEU A 87 -8.83 3.63 -2.63
N LYS A 88 -9.39 3.23 -3.78
CA LYS A 88 -10.69 2.52 -3.83
C LYS A 88 -10.62 1.19 -3.09
N ASN A 89 -9.56 0.42 -3.29
CA ASN A 89 -9.38 -0.88 -2.63
C ASN A 89 -9.26 -0.72 -1.11
N VAL A 90 -8.46 0.23 -0.64
CA VAL A 90 -8.34 0.54 0.81
C VAL A 90 -9.70 0.88 1.38
N LYS A 91 -10.45 1.78 0.74
CA LYS A 91 -11.79 2.16 1.18
C LYS A 91 -12.75 0.96 1.25
N SER A 92 -12.74 0.10 0.24
CA SER A 92 -13.59 -1.11 0.26
C SER A 92 -13.21 -2.10 1.36
N LEU A 93 -11.91 -2.24 1.65
CA LEU A 93 -11.43 -3.11 2.71
C LEU A 93 -11.80 -2.57 4.10
N GLU A 94 -11.73 -1.25 4.28
CA GLU A 94 -12.18 -0.59 5.51
C GLU A 94 -13.69 -0.80 5.74
N GLU A 95 -14.50 -0.69 4.69
CA GLU A 95 -15.95 -0.93 4.76
C GLU A 95 -16.26 -2.38 5.13
N GLN A 96 -15.64 -3.35 4.45
CA GLN A 96 -15.77 -4.78 4.76
C GLN A 96 -15.34 -5.11 6.20
N LEU A 97 -14.25 -4.50 6.67
CA LEU A 97 -13.75 -4.72 8.03
C LEU A 97 -14.72 -4.16 9.08
N SER A 98 -15.34 -3.02 8.80
CA SER A 98 -16.37 -2.43 9.65
C SER A 98 -17.59 -3.35 9.74
N GLU A 99 -18.13 -3.79 8.61
CA GLU A 99 -19.29 -4.70 8.54
C GLU A 99 -19.04 -6.02 9.28
N LEU A 100 -17.88 -6.66 9.02
CA LEU A 100 -17.50 -7.90 9.68
C LEU A 100 -17.34 -7.73 11.20
N SER A 101 -16.85 -6.57 11.63
CA SER A 101 -16.74 -6.25 13.06
C SER A 101 -18.11 -6.15 13.74
N GLU A 102 -19.10 -5.57 13.06
CA GLU A 102 -20.47 -5.46 13.55
C GLU A 102 -21.16 -6.82 13.61
N GLU A 103 -21.03 -7.62 12.57
CA GLU A 103 -21.57 -8.97 12.52
C GLU A 103 -21.00 -9.82 13.65
N LYS A 104 -19.68 -9.79 13.84
CA LYS A 104 -19.02 -10.49 14.95
C LYS A 104 -19.53 -10.03 16.31
N ARG A 105 -19.73 -8.72 16.52
CA ARG A 105 -20.31 -8.19 17.76
C ARG A 105 -21.73 -8.73 18.00
N LYS A 106 -22.57 -8.79 16.96
CA LYS A 106 -23.93 -9.34 17.03
C LYS A 106 -23.93 -10.84 17.36
N ILE A 107 -23.10 -11.63 16.70
CA ILE A 107 -23.00 -13.08 16.96
C ILE A 107 -22.51 -13.35 18.38
N VAL A 108 -21.48 -12.64 18.83
CA VAL A 108 -20.93 -12.82 20.19
C VAL A 108 -21.97 -12.47 21.25
N SER A 109 -22.72 -11.38 21.08
CA SER A 109 -23.76 -10.98 22.03
C SER A 109 -24.92 -11.98 22.06
N GLN A 110 -25.34 -12.47 20.90
CA GLN A 110 -26.37 -13.51 20.77
C GLN A 110 -25.93 -14.84 21.40
N LYS A 111 -24.68 -15.26 21.18
CA LYS A 111 -24.12 -16.47 21.76
C LYS A 111 -24.08 -16.37 23.29
N LYS A 112 -23.55 -15.27 23.82
CA LYS A 112 -23.50 -15.03 25.28
C LYS A 112 -24.89 -15.01 25.91
N SER A 113 -25.85 -14.34 25.26
CA SER A 113 -27.25 -14.33 25.71
C SER A 113 -27.87 -15.74 25.70
N SER A 114 -27.56 -16.54 24.68
CA SER A 114 -28.08 -17.91 24.57
C SER A 114 -27.45 -18.85 25.59
N GLU A 115 -26.14 -18.73 25.86
CA GLU A 115 -25.46 -19.48 26.93
C GLU A 115 -26.06 -19.18 28.31
N VAL A 116 -26.34 -17.91 28.60
CA VAL A 116 -27.01 -17.51 29.85
C VAL A 116 -28.43 -18.09 29.92
N ARG A 117 -29.21 -18.00 28.84
CA ARG A 117 -30.58 -18.53 28.79
C ARG A 117 -30.61 -20.06 28.95
N LEU A 118 -29.68 -20.77 28.30
CA LEU A 118 -29.51 -22.22 28.44
C LEU A 118 -29.11 -22.61 29.87
N GLY A 119 -28.23 -21.84 30.51
CA GLY A 119 -27.88 -22.04 31.93
C GLY A 119 -29.10 -21.94 32.86
N ASN A 120 -29.91 -20.89 32.69
CA ASN A 120 -31.14 -20.71 33.48
C ASN A 120 -32.16 -21.83 33.25
N ILE A 121 -32.31 -22.29 32.01
CA ILE A 121 -33.20 -23.43 31.68
C ILE A 121 -32.67 -24.71 32.32
N ALA A 122 -31.36 -24.98 32.22
CA ALA A 122 -30.75 -26.15 32.84
C ALA A 122 -30.91 -26.14 34.37
N GLU A 123 -30.81 -24.98 35.02
CA GLU A 123 -31.03 -24.84 36.46
C GLU A 123 -32.50 -25.08 36.85
N THR A 124 -33.44 -24.61 36.03
CA THR A 124 -34.88 -24.84 36.25
C THR A 124 -35.26 -26.31 36.05
N LEU A 125 -34.62 -26.98 35.09
CA LEU A 125 -34.91 -28.38 34.72
C LEU A 125 -34.08 -29.39 35.52
N ALA A 126 -33.05 -28.96 36.24
CA ALA A 126 -32.18 -29.82 37.04
C ALA A 126 -32.89 -30.76 38.04
N PRO A 127 -34.04 -30.39 38.67
CA PRO A 127 -34.77 -31.31 39.55
C PRO A 127 -35.33 -32.55 38.84
N PHE A 128 -35.39 -32.54 37.51
CA PHE A 128 -35.86 -33.66 36.69
C PHE A 128 -34.71 -34.48 36.09
N LEU A 129 -33.45 -34.16 36.42
CA LEU A 129 -32.28 -34.92 35.99
C LEU A 129 -32.03 -36.09 36.95
N ASP A 130 -31.61 -37.24 36.43
CA ASP A 130 -31.38 -38.50 37.19
C ASP A 130 -30.42 -38.39 38.38
N GLN A 131 -29.64 -37.31 38.47
CA GLN A 131 -28.70 -37.01 39.55
C GLN A 131 -29.37 -36.36 40.77
N PHE A 132 -30.63 -35.94 40.65
CA PHE A 132 -31.41 -35.38 41.73
C PHE A 132 -31.93 -36.52 42.62
N ASN A 133 -31.10 -36.94 43.58
CA ASN A 133 -31.35 -38.09 44.43
C ASN A 133 -32.40 -37.84 45.55
N PHE A 134 -33.29 -36.86 45.36
CA PHE A 134 -34.35 -36.51 46.31
C PHE A 134 -35.71 -36.81 45.70
N ASN A 135 -36.64 -37.31 46.53
CA ASN A 135 -38.02 -37.47 46.08
C ASN A 135 -38.63 -36.11 45.75
N PRO A 136 -39.05 -35.85 44.50
CA PRO A 136 -39.65 -34.57 44.09
C PRO A 136 -40.88 -34.19 44.92
N GLU A 137 -41.65 -35.16 45.42
CA GLU A 137 -42.85 -34.90 46.24
C GLU A 137 -42.56 -34.23 47.58
N HIS A 138 -41.33 -34.35 48.07
CA HIS A 138 -40.90 -33.77 49.34
C HIS A 138 -40.02 -32.53 49.16
N CYS A 139 -39.81 -32.08 47.91
CA CYS A 139 -38.97 -30.93 47.60
C CYS A 139 -39.82 -29.71 47.28
N ILE A 140 -39.59 -28.60 48.01
CA ILE A 140 -40.22 -27.32 47.76
C ILE A 140 -39.19 -26.37 47.14
N PHE A 141 -39.56 -25.76 46.02
CA PHE A 141 -38.76 -24.71 45.38
C PHE A 141 -38.93 -23.36 46.12
N LEU A 142 -37.80 -22.73 46.43
CA LEU A 142 -37.69 -21.42 47.09
C LEU A 142 -37.12 -20.34 46.15
N GLY A 143 -36.21 -20.72 45.24
CA GLY A 143 -35.64 -19.87 44.20
C GLY A 143 -34.55 -18.88 44.62
N ARG A 144 -34.68 -18.16 45.74
CA ARG A 144 -33.61 -17.32 46.33
C ARG A 144 -33.80 -17.17 47.84
N PRO A 145 -32.74 -17.20 48.66
CA PRO A 145 -31.31 -17.32 48.32
C PRO A 145 -30.80 -18.76 48.07
N ILE A 146 -31.66 -19.78 48.26
CA ILE A 146 -31.40 -21.20 48.02
C ILE A 146 -32.50 -21.72 47.08
N ASP A 147 -32.20 -22.67 46.21
CA ASP A 147 -33.15 -23.18 45.21
C ASP A 147 -34.24 -24.07 45.81
N TYR A 148 -33.89 -25.12 46.57
CA TYR A 148 -34.84 -26.10 47.10
C TYR A 148 -34.64 -26.39 48.59
N ILE A 149 -35.71 -26.85 49.22
CA ILE A 149 -35.68 -27.51 50.52
C ILE A 149 -36.40 -28.85 50.42
N SER A 150 -35.74 -29.93 50.86
CA SER A 150 -36.33 -31.27 50.93
C SER A 150 -36.74 -31.58 52.35
N PHE A 151 -38.01 -31.92 52.56
CA PHE A 151 -38.56 -32.36 53.85
C PHE A 151 -38.57 -33.88 53.91
N GLY A 152 -37.40 -34.47 54.11
CA GLY A 152 -37.27 -35.91 54.28
C GLY A 152 -37.81 -36.40 55.61
N SER A 153 -38.04 -37.71 55.72
CA SER A 153 -38.51 -38.34 56.96
C SER A 153 -37.47 -38.33 58.10
N LYS A 154 -36.18 -38.19 57.78
CA LYS A 154 -35.07 -38.20 58.75
C LYS A 154 -34.36 -36.85 58.89
N GLU A 155 -34.33 -36.06 57.83
CA GLU A 155 -33.61 -34.80 57.78
C GLU A 155 -34.29 -33.80 56.84
N ILE A 156 -34.06 -32.52 57.10
CA ILE A 156 -34.47 -31.42 56.21
C ILE A 156 -33.21 -30.93 55.50
N THR A 157 -33.21 -30.97 54.18
CA THR A 157 -32.02 -30.69 53.37
C THR A 157 -32.21 -29.46 52.52
N PHE A 158 -31.33 -28.47 52.69
CA PHE A 158 -31.24 -27.30 51.82
C PHE A 158 -30.39 -27.64 50.59
N ILE A 159 -30.93 -27.41 49.39
CA ILE A 159 -30.32 -27.83 48.14
C ILE A 159 -30.18 -26.61 47.23
N GLU A 160 -28.96 -26.35 46.79
CA GLU A 160 -28.63 -25.37 45.76
C GLU A 160 -28.11 -26.13 44.54
N ILE A 161 -28.67 -25.84 43.37
CA ILE A 161 -28.30 -26.45 42.11
C ILE A 161 -27.32 -25.52 41.40
N LYS A 162 -26.24 -26.08 40.85
CA LYS A 162 -25.26 -25.35 40.05
C LYS A 162 -25.04 -26.02 38.72
N SER A 163 -25.03 -25.22 37.65
CA SER A 163 -24.74 -25.67 36.30
C SER A 163 -23.28 -25.37 35.91
N GLY A 164 -22.62 -26.28 35.17
CA GLY A 164 -21.30 -26.06 34.60
C GLY A 164 -20.19 -25.78 35.63
N LYS A 165 -19.51 -24.62 35.51
CA LYS A 165 -18.44 -24.17 36.42
C LYS A 165 -18.91 -23.19 37.51
N SER A 166 -20.22 -23.01 37.65
CA SER A 166 -20.78 -22.04 38.60
C SER A 166 -20.48 -22.44 40.05
N GLN A 167 -20.25 -21.44 40.89
CA GLN A 167 -19.89 -21.59 42.30
C GLN A 167 -20.98 -20.96 43.18
N LEU A 168 -21.06 -21.38 44.44
CA LEU A 168 -21.95 -20.76 45.42
C LEU A 168 -21.61 -19.27 45.59
N ASN A 169 -22.63 -18.41 45.52
CA ASN A 169 -22.45 -16.98 45.79
C ASN A 169 -22.22 -16.72 47.30
N SER A 170 -21.86 -15.49 47.67
CA SER A 170 -21.55 -15.16 49.08
C SER A 170 -22.70 -15.48 50.05
N LYS A 171 -23.94 -15.18 49.66
CA LYS A 171 -25.14 -15.42 50.49
C LYS A 171 -25.44 -16.91 50.62
N GLN A 172 -25.29 -17.68 49.55
CA GLN A 172 -25.43 -19.13 49.54
C GLN A 172 -24.38 -19.82 50.40
N ARG A 173 -23.11 -19.38 50.33
CA ARG A 173 -22.04 -19.88 51.21
C ARG A 173 -22.35 -19.61 52.67
N SER A 174 -22.81 -18.40 52.99
CA SER A 174 -23.22 -18.05 54.35
C SER A 174 -24.32 -18.98 54.89
N ILE A 175 -25.31 -19.33 54.07
CA ILE A 175 -26.41 -20.22 54.48
C ILE A 175 -25.89 -21.65 54.66
N ARG A 176 -25.09 -22.17 53.73
CA ARG A 176 -24.43 -23.47 53.88
C ARG A 176 -23.65 -23.55 55.19
N ASP A 177 -22.88 -22.51 55.49
CA ASP A 177 -22.05 -22.47 56.70
C ASP A 177 -22.92 -22.38 57.97
N GLN A 178 -24.06 -21.66 57.93
CA GLN A 178 -25.05 -21.68 59.02
C GLN A 178 -25.62 -23.08 59.26
N VAL A 179 -25.97 -23.80 58.19
CA VAL A 179 -26.48 -25.18 58.28
C VAL A 179 -25.40 -26.11 58.86
N TYR A 180 -24.17 -26.06 58.37
CA TYR A 180 -23.05 -26.88 58.88
C TYR A 180 -22.70 -26.57 60.34
N ASN A 181 -22.79 -25.31 60.74
CA ASN A 181 -22.58 -24.89 62.11
C ASN A 181 -23.81 -25.11 63.01
N LYS A 182 -24.84 -25.82 62.52
CA LYS A 182 -26.10 -26.11 63.24
C LYS A 182 -26.83 -24.85 63.74
N GLN A 183 -26.68 -23.73 63.05
CA GLN A 183 -27.33 -22.46 63.35
C GLN A 183 -28.73 -22.38 62.72
N VAL A 184 -29.52 -23.44 62.89
CA VAL A 184 -30.89 -23.54 62.38
C VAL A 184 -31.83 -23.68 63.57
N ALA A 185 -32.84 -22.82 63.64
CA ALA A 185 -33.79 -22.78 64.75
C ALA A 185 -35.23 -22.91 64.25
N TRP A 186 -36.04 -23.63 65.03
CA TRP A 186 -37.49 -23.69 64.83
C TRP A 186 -38.17 -22.57 65.61
N LYS A 187 -39.08 -21.84 64.96
CA LYS A 187 -39.88 -20.79 65.61
C LYS A 187 -41.31 -20.83 65.07
N GLU A 188 -42.27 -21.04 65.96
CA GLU A 188 -43.69 -20.92 65.66
C GLU A 188 -44.17 -19.49 65.99
N ILE A 189 -44.91 -18.88 65.06
CA ILE A 189 -45.52 -17.56 65.27
C ILE A 189 -47.01 -17.71 64.96
N ARG A 190 -47.86 -17.51 65.98
CA ARG A 190 -49.31 -17.45 65.80
C ARG A 190 -49.72 -15.99 65.61
N ILE A 191 -50.40 -15.72 64.51
CA ILE A 191 -51.04 -14.42 64.25
C ILE A 191 -52.50 -14.58 64.65
N ILE A 192 -53.03 -13.62 65.42
CA ILE A 192 -54.44 -13.56 65.85
C ILE A 192 -55.24 -12.79 64.81
#